data_AF-A0A4Q2J0P2-F1
#
_entry.id   AF-A0A4Q2J0P2-F1
#
_cell.length_a   1.000
_cell.length_b   1.000
_cell.length_c   1.000
_cell.angle_alpha   90.00
_cell.angle_beta   90.00
_cell.angle_gamma   90.00
#
_symmetry.space_group_name_H-M   'P 1'
#
loop_
_entity.id
_entity.type
_entity.pdbx_description
1 polymer ?
#
loop_
_entity_poly.entity_id
_entity_poly.type
_entity_poly.pdbx_seq_one_letter_code
_entity_poly.pdbx_strand_id
1 'polypeptide(L)'
;MQAGVNRKFPLPARRPAARPLLPTLRGRLALITLPALLALSACAGMAPAGKPAAPARLGLKLAPATLGQSLSLQQHLIVEREGRTDELDTALEIDADANQLTLVGLAFGQRVMTLQYDGKELKTWRHFMLPPQVRGEDVLEDLQLTLWPAAALRAALPPGWDIQDAAEGAGTAQRRTLSLEGRPITVIDYPGARRWGGKVVLNNLRYHYRLTIVSAADGA
;
A
#
# COMPACT_ATOMS: atom_id res chain seq x y z
N MET A 1 -9.85 -71.11 -27.31
CA MET A 1 -9.05 -70.03 -27.91
C MET A 1 -7.69 -70.03 -27.23
N GLN A 2 -6.64 -70.23 -28.04
CA GLN A 2 -5.19 -70.14 -27.78
C GLN A 2 -4.56 -70.80 -26.53
N ALA A 3 -3.81 -71.87 -26.78
CA ALA A 3 -2.63 -72.28 -26.03
C ALA A 3 -1.40 -72.07 -26.92
N GLY A 4 -0.37 -71.39 -26.41
CA GLY A 4 0.93 -71.26 -27.07
C GLY A 4 1.77 -72.51 -26.94
N VAL A 5 2.91 -72.56 -27.66
CA VAL A 5 4.23 -73.07 -27.20
C VAL A 5 5.26 -73.14 -28.35
N ASN A 6 6.47 -72.68 -28.01
CA ASN A 6 7.85 -73.02 -28.43
C ASN A 6 8.37 -72.94 -29.89
N ARG A 7 9.39 -72.06 -30.02
CA ARG A 7 10.83 -72.30 -30.28
C ARG A 7 11.23 -73.30 -31.38
N LYS A 8 12.15 -72.85 -32.24
CA LYS A 8 13.56 -73.33 -32.36
C LYS A 8 14.25 -72.70 -33.58
N PHE A 9 15.50 -72.27 -33.42
CA PHE A 9 16.49 -72.23 -34.50
C PHE A 9 17.87 -72.64 -33.93
N PRO A 10 18.63 -73.52 -34.59
CA PRO A 10 19.92 -74.03 -34.10
C PRO A 10 21.16 -73.38 -34.76
N LEU A 11 22.23 -73.23 -33.96
CA LEU A 11 23.69 -73.51 -34.12
C LEU A 11 24.39 -73.31 -35.50
N PRO A 12 25.70 -72.92 -35.60
CA PRO A 12 26.81 -73.57 -34.86
C PRO A 12 28.13 -72.79 -34.55
N ALA A 13 28.90 -73.42 -33.65
CA ALA A 13 30.36 -73.63 -33.54
C ALA A 13 31.45 -72.59 -33.92
N ARG A 14 32.21 -72.20 -32.87
CA ARG A 14 33.69 -72.08 -32.69
C ARG A 14 34.62 -71.89 -33.91
N ARG A 15 35.55 -70.93 -33.78
CA ARG A 15 37.02 -71.16 -33.87
C ARG A 15 37.85 -70.02 -33.22
N PRO A 16 39.13 -70.28 -32.84
CA PRO A 16 39.85 -69.55 -31.80
C PRO A 16 40.95 -68.59 -32.31
N ALA A 17 41.48 -67.84 -31.35
CA ALA A 17 42.87 -67.38 -31.20
C ALA A 17 43.41 -66.29 -32.14
N ALA A 18 43.79 -65.16 -31.52
CA ALA A 18 45.12 -64.56 -31.71
C ALA A 18 45.40 -63.57 -30.57
N ARG A 19 46.41 -63.87 -29.74
CA ARG A 19 47.13 -62.88 -28.93
C ARG A 19 48.21 -62.27 -29.82
N PRO A 20 48.38 -60.95 -29.79
CA PRO A 20 49.73 -60.40 -29.62
C PRO A 20 49.74 -59.30 -28.55
N LEU A 21 50.65 -59.41 -27.58
CA LEU A 21 51.89 -58.63 -27.49
C LEU A 21 51.65 -57.17 -27.08
N LEU A 22 51.85 -56.92 -25.78
CA LEU A 22 52.18 -55.60 -25.23
C LEU A 22 53.46 -55.08 -25.89
N PRO A 23 53.49 -53.78 -26.17
CA PRO A 23 54.64 -53.01 -25.73
C PRO A 23 54.19 -51.85 -24.83
N THR A 24 54.85 -51.79 -23.68
CA THR A 24 54.93 -50.63 -22.81
C THR A 24 55.59 -49.47 -23.55
N LEU A 25 54.91 -48.33 -23.70
CA LEU A 25 55.58 -47.07 -23.99
C LEU A 25 55.04 -45.96 -23.10
N ARG A 26 55.93 -45.55 -22.17
CA ARG A 26 55.84 -44.31 -21.40
C ARG A 26 55.80 -43.13 -22.38
N GLY A 27 54.83 -42.23 -22.24
CA GLY A 27 54.79 -41.07 -23.13
C GLY A 27 53.64 -40.12 -22.81
N ARG A 28 53.88 -39.26 -21.82
CA ARG A 28 53.30 -37.95 -21.55
C ARG A 28 52.36 -37.32 -22.61
N LEU A 29 51.31 -36.69 -22.07
CA LEU A 29 50.51 -35.59 -22.62
C LEU A 29 49.60 -35.87 -23.82
N ALA A 30 48.28 -35.83 -23.57
CA ALA A 30 47.41 -34.80 -24.16
C ALA A 30 46.00 -34.93 -23.58
N LEU A 31 45.79 -34.14 -22.54
CA LEU A 31 44.54 -33.90 -21.83
C LEU A 31 43.59 -33.06 -22.70
N ILE A 32 42.84 -33.64 -23.64
CA ILE A 32 41.84 -32.86 -24.42
C ILE A 32 40.62 -33.73 -24.77
N THR A 33 39.76 -34.05 -23.80
CA THR A 33 38.37 -34.51 -24.08
C THR A 33 37.44 -34.22 -22.90
N LEU A 34 37.48 -33.01 -22.32
CA LEU A 34 36.42 -32.58 -21.39
C LEU A 34 36.31 -31.05 -21.23
N PRO A 35 35.79 -30.33 -22.24
CA PRO A 35 34.96 -29.18 -21.88
C PRO A 35 33.76 -29.06 -22.83
N ALA A 36 32.79 -29.96 -22.72
CA ALA A 36 31.52 -29.86 -23.45
C ALA A 36 30.30 -29.98 -22.51
N LEU A 37 30.48 -29.73 -21.20
CA LEU A 37 29.40 -29.78 -20.20
C LEU A 37 29.20 -28.48 -19.40
N LEU A 38 29.90 -27.39 -19.73
CA LEU A 38 29.85 -26.13 -18.96
C LEU A 38 28.95 -25.03 -19.55
N ALA A 39 28.16 -25.33 -20.59
CA ALA A 39 27.37 -24.32 -21.31
C ALA A 39 25.87 -24.28 -20.95
N LEU A 40 25.45 -24.74 -19.76
CA LEU A 40 24.03 -24.69 -19.33
C LEU A 40 23.73 -23.87 -18.05
N SER A 41 24.70 -23.18 -17.44
CA SER A 41 24.48 -22.45 -16.18
C SER A 41 24.38 -20.92 -16.33
N ALA A 42 23.74 -20.41 -17.39
CA ALA A 42 23.67 -18.96 -17.64
C ALA A 42 22.27 -18.30 -17.47
N CYS A 43 21.21 -19.05 -17.13
CA CYS A 43 19.85 -18.49 -17.06
C CYS A 43 19.18 -18.56 -15.66
N ALA A 44 19.95 -18.53 -14.57
CA ALA A 44 19.39 -18.55 -13.21
C ALA A 44 19.46 -17.20 -12.46
N GLY A 45 19.97 -16.13 -13.08
CA GLY A 45 20.24 -14.86 -12.41
C GLY A 45 19.12 -13.82 -12.44
N MET A 46 18.01 -14.07 -13.15
CA MET A 46 16.91 -13.09 -13.22
C MET A 46 15.92 -13.35 -12.08
N ALA A 47 16.34 -13.03 -10.85
CA ALA A 47 15.38 -12.84 -9.77
C ALA A 47 14.42 -11.73 -10.22
N PRO A 48 13.09 -11.92 -10.20
CA PRO A 48 12.17 -10.82 -10.41
C PRO A 48 12.49 -9.79 -9.34
N ALA A 49 12.89 -8.59 -9.76
CA ALA A 49 13.03 -7.45 -8.86
C ALA A 49 11.73 -7.35 -8.07
N GLY A 50 11.79 -7.71 -6.79
CA GLY A 50 10.64 -7.65 -5.90
C GLY A 50 10.04 -6.26 -6.05
N LYS A 51 8.77 -6.22 -6.48
CA LYS A 51 7.99 -5.00 -6.62
C LYS A 51 8.31 -4.13 -5.39
N PRO A 52 8.91 -2.93 -5.52
CA PRO A 52 9.26 -2.14 -4.36
C PRO A 52 7.98 -2.02 -3.53
N ALA A 53 8.04 -2.54 -2.29
CA ALA A 53 6.94 -2.42 -1.36
C ALA A 53 6.60 -0.93 -1.33
N ALA A 54 5.35 -0.60 -1.69
CA ALA A 54 4.92 0.79 -1.67
C ALA A 54 5.34 1.37 -0.31
N PRO A 55 6.08 2.50 -0.27
CA PRO A 55 6.58 3.03 0.98
C PRO A 55 5.42 3.09 1.97
N ALA A 56 5.72 2.67 3.21
CA ALA A 56 4.76 2.58 4.30
C ALA A 56 3.90 3.86 4.36
N ARG A 57 2.65 3.71 4.80
CA ARG A 57 1.72 4.84 4.98
C ARG A 57 2.43 6.00 5.69
N LEU A 58 2.01 7.23 5.38
CA LEU A 58 2.69 8.45 5.84
C LEU A 58 2.83 8.47 7.37
N GLY A 59 1.86 7.89 8.08
CA GLY A 59 1.94 7.62 9.52
C GLY A 59 1.76 8.88 10.35
N LEU A 60 1.01 9.87 9.83
CA LEU A 60 0.78 11.12 10.53
C LEU A 60 0.05 10.90 11.85
N LYS A 61 0.63 11.48 12.90
CA LYS A 61 0.13 11.47 14.27
C LYS A 61 0.51 12.79 14.94
N LEU A 62 0.04 13.90 14.37
CA LEU A 62 0.24 15.23 14.94
C LEU A 62 -0.61 15.40 16.21
N ALA A 63 -0.05 15.98 17.27
CA ALA A 63 -0.81 16.24 18.49
C ALA A 63 -2.02 17.15 18.22
N PRO A 64 -3.22 16.87 18.77
CA PRO A 64 -4.43 17.70 18.61
C PRO A 64 -4.19 19.22 18.76
N ALA A 65 -3.38 19.63 19.74
CA ALA A 65 -3.02 21.03 20.01
C ALA A 65 -2.35 21.74 18.83
N THR A 66 -1.68 21.01 17.93
CA THR A 66 -0.99 21.60 16.76
C THR A 66 -1.95 22.06 15.66
N LEU A 67 -3.25 21.74 15.77
CA LEU A 67 -4.29 22.39 14.97
C LEU A 67 -4.39 23.89 15.29
N GLY A 68 -4.10 24.27 16.53
CA GLY A 68 -4.12 25.65 17.02
C GLY A 68 -5.49 26.18 17.44
N GLN A 69 -6.54 25.34 17.40
CA GLN A 69 -7.90 25.69 17.80
C GLN A 69 -8.72 24.44 18.07
N SER A 70 -9.76 24.57 18.89
CA SER A 70 -10.75 23.52 19.13
C SER A 70 -11.86 23.55 18.08
N LEU A 71 -12.37 22.38 17.69
CA LEU A 71 -13.42 22.20 16.70
C LEU A 71 -14.47 21.20 17.20
N SER A 72 -15.74 21.50 16.96
CA SER A 72 -16.87 20.59 17.13
C SER A 72 -17.62 20.55 15.80
N LEU A 73 -17.60 19.41 15.11
CA LEU A 73 -18.16 19.27 13.76
C LEU A 73 -19.09 18.07 13.68
N GLN A 74 -20.26 18.29 13.08
CA GLN A 74 -21.11 17.22 12.56
C GLN A 74 -20.93 17.17 11.05
N GLN A 75 -20.64 15.98 10.52
CA GLN A 75 -20.27 15.83 9.12
C GLN A 75 -20.97 14.63 8.50
N HIS A 76 -21.37 14.78 7.24
CA HIS A 76 -21.82 13.69 6.39
C HIS A 76 -20.70 13.34 5.41
N LEU A 77 -20.31 12.07 5.37
CA LEU A 77 -19.19 11.55 4.58
C LEU A 77 -19.70 10.61 3.50
N ILE A 78 -19.24 10.82 2.27
CA ILE A 78 -19.43 9.93 1.13
C ILE A 78 -18.07 9.37 0.75
N VAL A 79 -17.94 8.04 0.76
CA VAL A 79 -16.71 7.32 0.45
C VAL A 79 -16.91 6.52 -0.83
N GLU A 80 -16.11 6.85 -1.85
CA GLU A 80 -16.14 6.16 -3.14
C GLU A 80 -14.85 5.37 -3.34
N ARG A 81 -14.97 4.05 -3.56
CA ARG A 81 -13.85 3.12 -3.74
C ARG A 81 -14.28 1.93 -4.59
N GLU A 82 -13.50 1.56 -5.61
CA GLU A 82 -13.72 0.34 -6.41
C GLU A 82 -15.16 0.19 -6.95
N GLY A 83 -15.80 1.30 -7.35
CA GLY A 83 -17.18 1.32 -7.84
C GLY A 83 -18.25 1.20 -6.75
N ARG A 84 -17.86 1.11 -5.48
CA ARG A 84 -18.76 1.21 -4.32
C ARG A 84 -18.82 2.63 -3.80
N THR A 85 -19.99 3.00 -3.32
CA THR A 85 -20.23 4.23 -2.56
C THR A 85 -20.83 3.83 -1.21
N ASP A 86 -20.17 4.23 -0.14
CA ASP A 86 -20.63 4.04 1.24
C ASP A 86 -20.79 5.43 1.89
N GLU A 87 -21.83 5.61 2.68
CA GLU A 87 -22.12 6.86 3.38
C GLU A 87 -22.11 6.65 4.90
N LEU A 88 -21.65 7.66 5.62
CA LEU A 88 -21.63 7.66 7.09
C LEU A 88 -21.67 9.07 7.65
N ASP A 89 -22.27 9.24 8.82
CA ASP A 89 -22.25 10.49 9.56
C ASP A 89 -21.18 10.43 10.64
N THR A 90 -20.52 11.55 10.93
CA THR A 90 -19.52 11.65 11.99
C THR A 90 -19.78 12.83 12.90
N ALA A 91 -19.55 12.63 14.19
CA ALA A 91 -19.32 13.70 15.15
C ALA A 91 -17.82 13.73 15.47
N LEU A 92 -17.17 14.87 15.20
CA LEU A 92 -15.76 15.12 15.45
C LEU A 92 -15.61 16.23 16.49
N GLU A 93 -14.91 15.92 17.57
CA GLU A 93 -14.50 16.86 18.60
C GLU A 93 -12.97 16.91 18.64
N ILE A 94 -12.42 18.11 18.56
CA ILE A 94 -10.99 18.38 18.75
C ILE A 94 -10.90 19.45 19.83
N ASP A 95 -10.28 19.10 20.95
CA ASP A 95 -9.94 20.03 22.01
C ASP A 95 -8.43 20.29 21.97
N ALA A 96 -8.05 21.47 21.51
CA ALA A 96 -6.64 21.86 21.40
C ALA A 96 -5.99 22.05 22.78
N ASP A 97 -6.74 22.55 23.76
CA ASP A 97 -6.24 22.84 25.11
C ASP A 97 -6.03 21.55 25.91
N ALA A 98 -6.98 20.61 25.81
CA ALA A 98 -6.86 19.28 26.42
C ALA A 98 -5.97 18.32 25.61
N ASN A 99 -5.55 18.73 24.41
CA ASN A 99 -4.83 17.90 23.44
C ASN A 99 -5.55 16.57 23.13
N GLN A 100 -6.87 16.63 22.96
CA GLN A 100 -7.74 15.47 22.71
C GLN A 100 -8.45 15.59 21.37
N LEU A 101 -8.62 14.45 20.70
CA LEU A 101 -9.46 14.29 19.52
C LEU A 101 -10.36 13.09 19.74
N THR A 102 -11.66 13.26 19.52
CA THR A 102 -12.65 12.18 19.49
C THR A 102 -13.43 12.23 18.19
N LEU A 103 -13.52 11.09 17.49
CA LEU A 103 -14.42 10.92 16.36
C LEU A 103 -15.35 9.75 16.62
N VAL A 104 -16.64 9.94 16.39
CA VAL A 104 -17.65 8.87 16.37
C VAL A 104 -18.23 8.80 14.98
N GLY A 105 -18.12 7.65 14.32
CA GLY A 105 -18.72 7.38 13.02
C GLY A 105 -19.96 6.52 13.14
N LEU A 106 -21.04 6.91 12.46
CA LEU A 106 -22.32 6.24 12.40
C LEU A 106 -22.64 5.85 10.94
N ALA A 107 -23.04 4.62 10.70
CA ALA A 107 -23.67 4.22 9.44
C ALA A 107 -25.08 3.72 9.75
N PHE A 108 -26.08 4.22 9.02
CA PHE A 108 -27.49 3.91 9.29
C PHE A 108 -27.90 4.13 10.77
N GLY A 109 -27.37 5.19 11.38
CA GLY A 109 -27.61 5.52 12.80
C GLY A 109 -26.92 4.61 13.82
N GLN A 110 -26.17 3.60 13.38
CA GLN A 110 -25.42 2.70 14.25
C GLN A 110 -23.94 3.05 14.31
N ARG A 111 -23.34 2.97 15.50
CA ARG A 111 -21.92 3.22 15.67
C ARG A 111 -21.08 2.19 14.93
N VAL A 112 -20.30 2.65 13.96
CA VAL A 112 -19.37 1.83 13.20
C VAL A 112 -17.93 2.05 13.63
N MET A 113 -17.58 3.24 14.14
CA MET A 113 -16.22 3.55 14.56
C MET A 113 -16.19 4.55 15.72
N THR A 114 -15.16 4.42 16.56
CA THR A 114 -14.79 5.45 17.53
C THR A 114 -13.28 5.57 17.55
N LEU A 115 -12.78 6.80 17.40
CA LEU A 115 -11.38 7.15 17.54
C LEU A 115 -11.23 8.10 18.72
N GLN A 116 -10.24 7.84 19.55
CA GLN A 116 -9.82 8.73 20.64
C GLN A 116 -8.31 8.85 20.56
N TYR A 117 -7.81 10.09 20.49
CA TYR A 117 -6.40 10.36 20.30
C TYR A 117 -5.95 11.54 21.16
N ASP A 118 -4.93 11.32 21.97
CA ASP A 118 -4.41 12.28 22.95
C ASP A 118 -3.07 12.93 22.53
N GLY A 119 -2.69 12.77 21.25
CA GLY A 119 -1.37 13.16 20.74
C GLY A 119 -0.28 12.10 20.90
N LYS A 120 -0.53 11.00 21.64
CA LYS A 120 0.43 9.91 21.86
C LYS A 120 -0.16 8.56 21.50
N GLU A 121 -1.30 8.21 22.07
CA GLU A 121 -1.99 6.94 21.91
C GLU A 121 -3.28 7.14 21.11
N LEU A 122 -3.44 6.36 20.04
CA LEU A 122 -4.70 6.26 19.29
C LEU A 122 -5.45 5.03 19.76
N LYS A 123 -6.57 5.24 20.45
CA LYS A 123 -7.53 4.18 20.79
C LYS A 123 -8.60 4.12 19.71
N THR A 124 -8.85 2.92 19.21
CA THR A 124 -9.82 2.68 18.15
C THR A 124 -10.77 1.57 18.58
N TRP A 125 -12.08 1.86 18.54
CA TRP A 125 -13.10 0.83 18.45
C TRP A 125 -13.63 0.80 17.02
N ARG A 126 -13.76 -0.41 16.45
CA ARG A 126 -14.39 -0.60 15.14
C ARG A 126 -15.44 -1.69 15.21
N HIS A 127 -16.53 -1.49 14.50
CA HIS A 127 -17.49 -2.54 14.26
C HIS A 127 -16.89 -3.63 13.36
N PHE A 128 -17.18 -4.90 13.64
CA PHE A 128 -16.58 -6.03 12.92
C PHE A 128 -16.96 -6.10 11.44
N MET A 129 -18.09 -5.49 11.06
CA MET A 129 -18.57 -5.41 9.68
C MET A 129 -17.90 -4.29 8.87
N LEU A 130 -17.12 -3.38 9.48
CA LEU A 130 -16.35 -2.42 8.70
C LEU A 130 -15.28 -3.14 7.89
N PRO A 131 -15.05 -2.75 6.62
CA PRO A 131 -13.97 -3.32 5.83
C PRO A 131 -12.63 -3.22 6.57
N PRO A 132 -11.79 -4.27 6.57
CA PRO A 132 -10.53 -4.28 7.32
C PRO A 132 -9.54 -3.20 6.85
N GLN A 133 -9.73 -2.67 5.65
CA GLN A 133 -8.95 -1.57 5.08
C GLN A 133 -9.25 -0.21 5.75
N VAL A 134 -10.41 -0.06 6.42
CA VAL A 134 -10.77 1.15 7.16
C VAL A 134 -10.15 1.08 8.55
N ARG A 135 -8.91 1.56 8.65
CA ARG A 135 -8.15 1.56 9.90
C ARG A 135 -8.23 2.93 10.57
N GLY A 136 -8.23 2.94 11.90
CA GLY A 136 -8.27 4.19 12.67
C GLY A 136 -7.07 5.11 12.40
N GLU A 137 -5.90 4.53 12.14
CA GLU A 137 -4.71 5.33 11.80
C GLU A 137 -4.89 6.07 10.48
N ASP A 138 -5.57 5.45 9.51
CA ASP A 138 -5.77 6.03 8.19
C ASP A 138 -6.81 7.14 8.24
N VAL A 139 -7.85 6.96 9.06
CA VAL A 139 -8.86 7.99 9.30
C VAL A 139 -8.25 9.17 10.04
N LEU A 140 -7.38 8.94 11.03
CA LEU A 140 -6.64 10.02 11.69
C LEU A 140 -5.74 10.77 10.70
N GLU A 141 -5.05 10.06 9.82
CA GLU A 141 -4.21 10.66 8.77
C GLU A 141 -5.04 11.54 7.83
N ASP A 142 -6.20 11.06 7.35
CA ASP A 142 -7.10 11.84 6.49
C ASP A 142 -7.66 13.07 7.22
N LEU A 143 -8.03 12.95 8.49
CA LEU A 143 -8.44 14.10 9.32
C LEU A 143 -7.33 15.15 9.42
N GLN A 144 -6.09 14.73 9.67
CA GLN A 144 -4.96 15.64 9.79
C GLN A 144 -4.65 16.30 8.44
N LEU A 145 -4.64 15.54 7.35
CA LEU A 145 -4.43 16.07 6.00
C LEU A 145 -5.52 17.06 5.58
N THR A 146 -6.76 16.86 6.00
CA THR A 146 -7.88 17.76 5.65
C THR A 146 -7.91 19.01 6.51
N LEU A 147 -7.61 18.91 7.81
CA LEU A 147 -7.85 19.99 8.77
C LEU A 147 -6.60 20.78 9.19
N TRP A 148 -5.42 20.15 9.30
CA TRP A 148 -4.28 20.82 9.92
C TRP A 148 -3.65 21.91 9.04
N PRO A 149 -3.03 22.94 9.64
CA PRO A 149 -2.22 23.90 8.91
C PRO A 149 -1.06 23.21 8.17
N ALA A 150 -0.78 23.62 6.93
CA ALA A 150 0.30 23.00 6.16
C ALA A 150 1.68 23.13 6.82
N ALA A 151 1.92 24.19 7.60
CA ALA A 151 3.16 24.33 8.36
C ALA A 151 3.35 23.21 9.40
N ALA A 152 2.30 22.86 10.15
CA ALA A 152 2.33 21.77 11.12
C ALA A 152 2.54 20.42 10.42
N LEU A 153 1.82 20.19 9.31
CA LEU A 153 1.97 18.97 8.51
C LEU A 153 3.40 18.83 7.98
N ARG A 154 3.95 19.87 7.34
CA ARG A 154 5.34 19.85 6.82
C ARG A 154 6.37 19.49 7.89
N ALA A 155 6.20 19.98 9.12
CA ALA A 155 7.11 19.67 10.22
C ALA A 155 7.07 18.18 10.64
N ALA A 156 5.99 17.46 10.32
CA ALA A 156 5.80 16.04 10.63
C ALA A 156 6.01 15.11 9.42
N LEU A 157 6.23 15.64 8.21
CA LEU A 157 6.41 14.83 7.01
C LEU A 157 7.78 14.12 7.00
N PRO A 158 7.85 12.83 6.65
CA PRO A 158 9.11 12.14 6.40
C PRO A 158 9.85 12.71 5.18
N PRO A 159 11.17 12.43 5.03
CA PRO A 159 11.93 12.81 3.85
C PRO A 159 11.27 12.36 2.54
N GLY A 160 11.33 13.22 1.52
CA GLY A 160 10.76 12.98 0.20
C GLY A 160 9.28 13.34 0.07
N TRP A 161 8.55 13.50 1.18
CA TRP A 161 7.18 14.01 1.16
C TRP A 161 7.16 15.53 1.18
N ASP A 162 6.16 16.10 0.50
CA ASP A 162 5.90 17.54 0.49
C ASP A 162 4.39 17.81 0.50
N ILE A 163 4.00 18.95 1.07
CA ILE A 163 2.60 19.39 1.08
C ILE A 163 2.49 20.89 0.81
N GLN A 164 1.65 21.21 -0.16
CA GLN A 164 1.47 22.57 -0.68
C GLN A 164 0.00 22.94 -0.69
N ASP A 165 -0.29 24.17 -0.27
CA ASP A 165 -1.61 24.79 -0.39
C ASP A 165 -1.52 25.84 -1.51
N ALA A 166 -2.48 25.82 -2.43
CA ALA A 166 -2.58 26.76 -3.55
C ALA A 166 -4.00 27.35 -3.62
N ALA A 167 -4.10 28.63 -3.95
CA ALA A 167 -5.38 29.25 -4.29
C ALA A 167 -5.75 28.94 -5.76
N GLU A 168 -7.01 28.59 -6.03
CA GLU A 168 -7.48 28.35 -7.39
C GLU A 168 -8.28 29.56 -7.91
N GLY A 169 -7.74 30.25 -8.91
CA GLY A 169 -8.41 31.37 -9.59
C GLY A 169 -8.66 32.60 -8.72
N ALA A 170 -9.55 33.49 -9.19
CA ALA A 170 -9.92 34.73 -8.49
C ALA A 170 -10.95 34.53 -7.36
N GLY A 171 -11.10 33.31 -6.83
CA GLY A 171 -12.10 32.94 -5.83
C GLY A 171 -11.51 32.52 -4.48
N THR A 172 -12.38 32.10 -3.55
CA THR A 172 -11.98 31.58 -2.21
C THR A 172 -11.59 30.10 -2.23
N ALA A 173 -11.68 29.43 -3.38
CA ALA A 173 -11.37 28.01 -3.50
C ALA A 173 -9.88 27.76 -3.28
N GLN A 174 -9.57 26.76 -2.46
CA GLN A 174 -8.20 26.36 -2.15
C GLN A 174 -8.00 24.88 -2.52
N ARG A 175 -6.79 24.53 -2.96
CA ARG A 175 -6.38 23.16 -3.21
C ARG A 175 -5.13 22.84 -2.40
N ARG A 176 -5.12 21.67 -1.79
CA ARG A 176 -3.95 21.09 -1.12
C ARG A 176 -3.47 19.87 -1.89
N THR A 177 -2.16 19.78 -2.09
CA THR A 177 -1.54 18.63 -2.75
C THR A 177 -0.45 18.06 -1.86
N LEU A 178 -0.59 16.79 -1.48
CA LEU A 178 0.45 15.98 -0.84
C LEU A 178 1.17 15.18 -1.93
N SER A 179 2.49 15.28 -1.97
CA SER A 179 3.33 14.61 -2.97
C SER A 179 4.43 13.79 -2.32
N LEU A 180 4.89 12.74 -3.01
CA LEU A 180 6.10 11.98 -2.68
C LEU A 180 7.04 12.05 -3.88
N GLU A 181 8.26 12.59 -3.68
CA GLU A 181 9.26 12.78 -4.74
C GLU A 181 8.69 13.54 -5.94
N GLY A 182 7.89 14.59 -5.67
CA GLY A 182 7.22 15.40 -6.68
C GLY A 182 6.00 14.73 -7.35
N ARG A 183 5.67 13.48 -7.02
CA ARG A 183 4.49 12.79 -7.55
C ARG A 183 3.28 13.01 -6.63
N PRO A 184 2.14 13.54 -7.13
CA PRO A 184 0.94 13.72 -6.33
C PRO A 184 0.41 12.38 -5.79
N ILE A 185 0.15 12.35 -4.49
CA ILE A 185 -0.38 11.19 -3.75
C ILE A 185 -1.82 11.46 -3.30
N THR A 186 -2.08 12.65 -2.77
CA THR A 186 -3.41 13.07 -2.33
C THR A 186 -3.66 14.50 -2.78
N VAL A 187 -4.85 14.77 -3.32
CA VAL A 187 -5.31 16.12 -3.67
C VAL A 187 -6.58 16.40 -2.87
N ILE A 188 -6.63 17.55 -2.20
CA ILE A 188 -7.77 17.95 -1.36
C ILE A 188 -8.28 19.31 -1.85
N ASP A 189 -9.53 19.34 -2.28
CA ASP A 189 -10.20 20.55 -2.74
C ASP A 189 -11.09 21.12 -1.62
N TYR A 190 -10.97 22.43 -1.41
CA TYR A 190 -11.78 23.22 -0.50
C TYR A 190 -12.56 24.25 -1.32
N PRO A 191 -13.80 23.93 -1.76
CA PRO A 191 -14.64 24.89 -2.49
C PRO A 191 -15.00 26.14 -1.68
N GLY A 192 -15.05 26.04 -0.34
CA GLY A 192 -15.29 27.15 0.57
C GLY A 192 -14.01 27.77 1.13
N ALA A 193 -14.13 28.96 1.72
CA ALA A 193 -12.99 29.69 2.31
C ALA A 193 -12.43 29.01 3.58
N ARG A 194 -13.28 28.32 4.36
CA ARG A 194 -12.87 27.63 5.60
C ARG A 194 -12.62 26.16 5.33
N ARG A 195 -11.55 25.60 5.92
CA ARG A 195 -11.19 24.17 5.75
C ARG A 195 -12.18 23.19 6.37
N TRP A 196 -12.96 23.62 7.35
CA TRP A 196 -13.95 22.81 8.07
C TRP A 196 -15.39 23.32 7.88
N GLY A 197 -15.59 24.37 7.08
CA GLY A 197 -16.91 24.95 6.82
C GLY A 197 -17.43 24.53 5.45
N GLY A 198 -18.49 23.71 5.42
CA GLY A 198 -19.10 23.23 4.18
C GLY A 198 -18.42 21.97 3.63
N LYS A 199 -18.07 22.00 2.34
CA LYS A 199 -17.60 20.81 1.60
C LYS A 199 -16.07 20.74 1.55
N VAL A 200 -15.53 19.53 1.73
CA VAL A 200 -14.13 19.16 1.44
C VAL A 200 -14.14 17.91 0.57
N VAL A 201 -13.27 17.84 -0.43
CA VAL A 201 -13.13 16.65 -1.28
C VAL A 201 -11.68 16.19 -1.27
N LEU A 202 -11.42 15.04 -0.64
CA LEU A 202 -10.11 14.39 -0.63
C LEU A 202 -10.08 13.28 -1.69
N ASN A 203 -9.07 13.33 -2.56
CA ASN A 203 -8.79 12.33 -3.56
C ASN A 203 -7.45 11.67 -3.26
N ASN A 204 -7.49 10.44 -2.78
CA ASN A 204 -6.29 9.66 -2.53
C ASN A 204 -5.94 8.86 -3.78
N LEU A 205 -4.93 9.34 -4.52
CA LEU A 205 -4.51 8.80 -5.81
C LEU A 205 -3.74 7.48 -5.65
N ARG A 206 -3.09 7.27 -4.50
CA ARG A 206 -2.34 6.04 -4.20
C ARG A 206 -3.25 4.87 -3.83
N TYR A 207 -4.30 5.14 -3.06
CA TYR A 207 -5.21 4.11 -2.56
C TYR A 207 -6.57 4.12 -3.25
N HIS A 208 -6.71 4.88 -4.34
CA HIS A 208 -7.87 4.89 -5.23
C HIS A 208 -9.22 5.04 -4.51
N TYR A 209 -9.31 6.03 -3.62
CA TYR A 209 -10.58 6.42 -3.03
C TYR A 209 -10.78 7.92 -3.06
N ARG A 210 -12.05 8.31 -3.06
CA ARG A 210 -12.50 9.68 -2.90
C ARG A 210 -13.36 9.77 -1.65
N LEU A 211 -13.09 10.79 -0.85
CA LEU A 211 -13.84 11.12 0.35
C LEU A 211 -14.43 12.52 0.17
N THR A 212 -15.75 12.61 0.16
CA THR A 212 -16.45 13.89 0.23
C THR A 212 -16.93 14.08 1.66
N ILE A 213 -16.58 15.20 2.28
CA ILE A 213 -16.94 15.58 3.64
C ILE A 213 -17.82 16.81 3.55
N VAL A 214 -19.03 16.76 4.10
CA VAL A 214 -19.93 17.90 4.20
C VAL A 214 -20.17 18.18 5.67
N SER A 215 -19.60 19.27 6.17
CA SER A 215 -19.80 19.70 7.56
C SER A 215 -21.07 20.55 7.64
N ALA A 216 -21.87 20.34 8.69
CA ALA A 216 -22.95 21.25 9.03
C ALA A 216 -22.40 22.66 9.19
N ALA A 217 -23.16 23.68 8.79
CA ALA A 217 -22.80 25.05 9.10
C ALA A 217 -22.82 25.22 10.63
N ASP A 218 -21.77 25.81 11.19
CA ASP A 218 -21.78 26.25 12.58
C ASP A 218 -23.08 27.03 12.79
N GLY A 219 -23.94 26.58 13.71
CA GLY A 219 -25.13 27.32 14.08
C GLY A 219 -24.70 28.72 14.52
N ALA A 220 -25.02 29.71 13.70
CA ALA A 220 -24.73 31.12 13.95
C ALA A 220 -25.48 31.62 15.18
#